data_AF-A0AAW1KV32-F1
#
_entry.id   AF-A0AAW1KV32-F1
#
_cell.length_a   1.000
_cell.length_b   1.000
_cell.length_c   1.000
_cell.angle_alpha   90.00
_cell.angle_beta   90.00
_cell.angle_gamma   90.00
#
_symmetry.space_group_name_H-M   'P 1'
#
loop_
_entity.id
_entity.type
_entity.pdbx_description
1 polymer ?
#
loop_
_entity_poly.entity_id
_entity_poly.type
_entity_poly.pdbx_seq_one_letter_code
_entity_poly.pdbx_strand_id
1 'polypeptide(L)'
;MENRKNKENADAAQTRRVKVYRQAQDGKGWEDQGTGYVSVDYMERSEDLALFVIDEEDNETLLSHRICSDDIYRKQEANTIISWKDPECSRELALSFQESAGCCYIWDHICNAQRNLHFGTLNHDTFHSGNSELCELPAVELSSLPSILKIVVESGITDQMRLIELVLHDQDFLRKLMQLFRICEDLKTIDNLHMIYKIVKGIVMLNSPQILEKILGDEFIMDVVGCLEYDPEVPHIRHRDFLTEHVVFKEAIRIKDPMVLSKIHQTYRIGYLKDVVFPKVLDDATVVSLNSIVHANNGVVVSSLKEDSGFIQELFSKLKSASTSAVSKKNLVYFLHEFCTLSKSLPMVQQLRLFRDLVNEGLFDIISDILRSEDKRLVLTGTDILILFLNQDPNLLRSYVVRPEGTPLLGLLVQGMLTDFGDDMHCQFLEILRTLLDSYTLSGSQVCILLLA
;
A
#
# COMPACT_ATOMS: atom_id res chain seq x y z
N MET A 1 30.64 -7.60 -10.05
CA MET A 1 29.79 -6.61 -9.34
C MET A 1 30.38 -5.20 -9.43
N GLU A 2 31.70 -5.05 -9.28
CA GLU A 2 32.43 -3.77 -9.43
C GLU A 2 32.31 -3.14 -10.83
N ASN A 3 32.43 -3.94 -11.90
CA ASN A 3 32.20 -3.47 -13.29
C ASN A 3 30.73 -3.10 -13.61
N ARG A 4 29.77 -3.53 -12.80
CA ARG A 4 28.35 -3.17 -12.96
C ARG A 4 28.06 -1.84 -12.24
N LYS A 5 28.61 -1.66 -11.04
CA LYS A 5 28.62 -0.38 -10.31
C LYS A 5 29.36 0.73 -11.05
N ASN A 6 30.51 0.44 -11.68
CA ASN A 6 31.23 1.44 -12.49
C ASN A 6 30.49 1.80 -13.78
N LYS A 7 29.71 0.88 -14.34
CA LYS A 7 28.87 1.15 -15.51
C LYS A 7 27.60 1.92 -15.14
N GLU A 8 26.96 1.60 -14.01
CA GLU A 8 25.84 2.37 -13.44
C GLU A 8 26.26 3.80 -13.04
N ASN A 9 27.47 3.99 -12.50
CA ASN A 9 28.01 5.33 -12.21
C ASN A 9 28.38 6.12 -13.48
N ALA A 10 28.87 5.45 -14.53
CA ALA A 10 29.16 6.09 -15.82
C ALA A 10 27.87 6.47 -16.58
N ASP A 11 26.86 5.60 -16.57
CA ASP A 11 25.54 5.89 -17.14
C ASP A 11 24.85 7.03 -16.36
N ALA A 12 24.97 7.08 -15.02
CA ALA A 12 24.47 8.18 -14.21
C ALA A 12 25.19 9.51 -14.48
N ALA A 13 26.50 9.51 -14.75
CA ALA A 13 27.25 10.70 -15.12
C ALA A 13 26.79 11.24 -16.49
N GLN A 14 26.57 10.37 -17.47
CA GLN A 14 26.13 10.78 -18.82
C GLN A 14 24.75 11.47 -18.81
N THR A 15 23.84 11.00 -17.96
CA THR A 15 22.49 11.61 -17.84
C THR A 15 22.51 13.04 -17.29
N ARG A 16 23.60 13.48 -16.64
CA ARG A 16 23.72 14.80 -15.99
C ARG A 16 24.60 15.80 -16.76
N ARG A 17 24.90 15.51 -18.02
CA ARG A 17 25.70 16.40 -18.86
C ARG A 17 24.86 17.59 -19.35
N VAL A 18 25.38 18.81 -19.13
CA VAL A 18 24.70 20.08 -19.42
C VAL A 18 25.64 21.07 -20.08
N LYS A 19 25.07 21.98 -20.87
CA LYS A 19 25.73 23.21 -21.31
C LYS A 19 25.17 24.41 -20.54
N VAL A 20 26.06 25.26 -20.04
CA VAL A 20 25.71 26.43 -19.23
C VAL A 20 25.65 27.65 -20.13
N TYR A 21 24.53 28.38 -20.08
CA TYR A 21 24.35 29.62 -20.81
C TYR A 21 24.08 30.78 -19.86
N ARG A 22 24.64 31.95 -20.19
CA ARG A 22 24.41 33.21 -19.48
C ARG A 22 23.99 34.29 -20.46
N GLN A 23 23.01 35.10 -20.09
CA GLN A 23 22.59 36.23 -20.92
C GLN A 23 23.73 37.26 -21.08
N ALA A 24 23.94 37.70 -22.32
CA ALA A 24 24.92 38.71 -22.68
C ALA A 24 24.63 40.06 -22.00
N GLN A 25 25.67 40.89 -21.83
CA GLN A 25 25.55 42.19 -21.12
C GLN A 25 24.59 43.18 -21.81
N ASP A 26 24.41 43.06 -23.12
CA ASP A 26 23.51 43.90 -23.90
C ASP A 26 22.04 43.42 -23.88
N GLY A 27 21.77 42.29 -23.21
CA GLY A 27 20.45 41.68 -23.07
C GLY A 27 19.91 41.03 -24.34
N LYS A 28 20.70 40.95 -25.42
CA LYS A 28 20.20 40.56 -26.76
C LYS A 28 20.57 39.14 -27.19
N GLY A 29 21.23 38.36 -26.33
CA GLY A 29 21.62 36.99 -26.67
C GLY A 29 22.12 36.17 -25.47
N TRP A 30 22.50 34.93 -25.75
CA TRP A 30 23.04 33.97 -24.79
C TRP A 30 24.51 33.68 -25.10
N GLU A 31 25.36 33.76 -24.09
CA GLU A 31 26.78 33.42 -24.12
C GLU A 31 26.96 32.00 -23.56
N ASP A 32 27.59 31.12 -24.34
CA ASP A 32 27.99 29.77 -23.92
C ASP A 32 29.14 29.88 -22.90
N GLN A 33 28.94 29.31 -21.71
CA GLN A 33 29.92 29.33 -20.61
C GLN A 33 30.73 28.03 -20.51
N GLY A 34 30.38 26.99 -21.28
CA GLY A 34 31.05 25.69 -21.21
C GLY A 34 30.09 24.51 -21.05
N THR A 35 30.64 23.30 -21.16
CA THR A 35 29.90 22.04 -21.05
C THR A 35 30.46 21.22 -19.90
N GLY A 36 29.59 20.68 -19.05
CA GLY A 36 30.01 20.00 -17.84
C GLY A 36 28.93 19.11 -17.26
N TYR A 37 29.15 18.65 -16.03
CA TYR A 37 28.22 17.78 -15.31
C TYR A 37 27.58 18.52 -14.14
N VAL A 38 26.25 18.50 -14.07
CA VAL A 38 25.51 19.17 -13.00
C VAL A 38 25.28 18.25 -11.81
N SER A 39 25.43 18.82 -10.61
CA SER A 39 25.06 18.21 -9.33
C SER A 39 24.33 19.21 -8.44
N VAL A 40 23.62 18.67 -7.45
CA VAL A 40 23.03 19.44 -6.35
C VAL A 40 23.70 18.93 -5.08
N ASP A 41 24.42 19.81 -4.38
CA ASP A 41 25.16 19.46 -3.16
C ASP A 41 25.22 20.63 -2.18
N TYR A 42 25.66 20.37 -0.95
CA TYR A 42 25.87 21.38 0.07
C TYR A 42 27.13 22.19 -0.20
N MET A 43 27.09 23.50 0.05
CA MET A 43 28.27 24.35 -0.04
C MET A 43 29.25 24.04 1.11
N GLU A 44 30.56 24.01 0.85
CA GLU A 44 31.60 23.54 1.81
C GLU A 44 31.65 24.28 3.17
N ARG A 45 30.88 25.37 3.35
CA ARG A 45 30.84 26.19 4.57
C ARG A 45 29.43 26.67 4.96
N SER A 46 28.38 26.17 4.33
CA SER A 46 27.00 26.44 4.75
C SER A 46 26.13 25.20 4.55
N GLU A 47 25.01 25.13 5.28
CA GLU A 47 24.00 24.09 5.08
C GLU A 47 23.10 24.39 3.86
N ASP A 48 23.52 25.30 2.98
CA ASP A 48 22.76 25.67 1.80
C ASP A 48 23.03 24.70 0.65
N LEU A 49 21.95 24.26 -0.01
CA LEU A 49 22.02 23.50 -1.25
C LEU A 49 22.30 24.43 -2.44
N ALA A 50 23.22 24.02 -3.30
CA ALA A 50 23.58 24.74 -4.50
C ALA A 50 23.64 23.81 -5.72
N LEU A 51 23.40 24.40 -6.90
CA LEU A 51 23.69 23.80 -8.19
C LEU A 51 25.16 24.03 -8.52
N PHE A 52 25.89 22.94 -8.74
CA PHE A 52 27.26 22.96 -9.23
C PHE A 52 27.32 22.40 -10.64
N VAL A 53 28.08 23.06 -11.52
CA VAL A 53 28.46 22.49 -12.82
C VAL A 53 29.98 22.48 -12.90
N ILE A 54 30.54 21.29 -13.06
CA ILE A 54 31.98 21.06 -13.19
C ILE A 54 32.30 20.79 -14.67
N ASP A 55 33.28 21.51 -15.22
CA ASP A 55 33.73 21.38 -16.60
C ASP A 55 34.21 19.95 -16.89
N GLU A 56 33.93 19.45 -18.10
CA GLU A 56 34.26 18.06 -18.47
C GLU A 56 35.72 17.86 -18.87
N GLU A 57 36.47 18.91 -19.17
CA GLU A 57 37.86 18.85 -19.63
C GLU A 57 38.87 19.14 -18.52
N ASP A 58 38.66 20.22 -17.75
CA ASP A 58 39.63 20.69 -16.74
C ASP A 58 39.17 20.57 -15.28
N ASN A 59 37.93 20.10 -15.05
CA ASN A 59 37.28 20.00 -13.74
C ASN A 59 37.15 21.35 -12.99
N GLU A 60 37.23 22.48 -13.68
CA GLU A 60 36.95 23.78 -13.07
C GLU A 60 35.44 23.97 -12.85
N THR A 61 35.08 24.83 -11.89
CA THR A 61 33.66 25.11 -11.62
C THR A 61 33.13 26.14 -12.62
N LEU A 62 32.26 25.70 -13.53
CA LEU A 62 31.58 26.56 -14.50
C LEU A 62 30.42 27.35 -13.87
N LEU A 63 29.72 26.73 -12.92
CA LEU A 63 28.60 27.34 -12.20
C LEU A 63 28.58 26.89 -10.75
N SER A 64 28.37 27.85 -9.85
CA SER A 64 27.97 27.64 -8.47
C SER A 64 26.82 28.60 -8.19
N HIS A 65 25.61 28.06 -8.05
CA HIS A 65 24.40 28.85 -7.84
C HIS A 65 23.63 28.31 -6.63
N ARG A 66 23.50 29.12 -5.59
CA ARG A 66 22.71 28.78 -4.40
C ARG A 66 21.24 28.66 -4.78
N ILE A 67 20.61 27.53 -4.44
CA ILE A 67 19.18 27.38 -4.65
C ILE A 67 18.44 28.28 -3.65
N CYS A 68 17.60 29.19 -4.13
CA CYS A 68 16.82 30.09 -3.28
C CYS A 68 15.36 29.64 -3.17
N SER A 69 14.63 30.12 -2.16
CA SER A 69 13.19 29.84 -2.04
C SER A 69 12.41 30.40 -3.22
N ASP A 70 12.71 31.62 -3.67
CA ASP A 70 11.92 32.35 -4.66
C ASP A 70 11.59 31.54 -5.92
N ASP A 71 10.36 31.69 -6.44
CA ASP A 71 9.90 31.02 -7.66
C ASP A 71 10.52 31.63 -8.94
N ILE A 72 11.84 31.52 -9.06
CA ILE A 72 12.63 32.06 -10.18
C ILE A 72 12.99 31.01 -11.24
N TYR A 73 12.90 29.72 -10.90
CA TYR A 73 13.25 28.64 -11.80
C TYR A 73 12.10 28.29 -12.74
N ARG A 74 12.42 28.05 -14.00
CA ARG A 74 11.47 27.70 -15.06
C ARG A 74 12.01 26.51 -15.85
N LYS A 75 11.18 25.48 -16.02
CA LYS A 75 11.46 24.34 -16.89
C LYS A 75 10.70 24.53 -18.20
N GLN A 76 11.38 24.39 -19.33
CA GLN A 76 10.74 24.49 -20.65
C GLN A 76 10.00 23.19 -21.03
N GLU A 77 8.96 23.29 -21.88
CA GLU A 77 8.06 22.18 -22.25
C GLU A 77 8.78 20.95 -22.84
N ALA A 78 9.93 21.15 -23.50
CA ALA A 78 10.74 20.05 -24.04
C ALA A 78 11.47 19.22 -22.96
N ASN A 79 11.35 19.59 -21.67
CA ASN A 79 11.99 18.92 -20.54
C ASN A 79 13.52 18.76 -20.69
N THR A 80 14.19 19.72 -21.31
CA THR A 80 15.65 19.71 -21.52
C THR A 80 16.33 21.01 -21.11
N ILE A 81 15.57 22.03 -20.67
CA ILE A 81 16.14 23.32 -20.27
C ILE A 81 15.53 23.75 -18.93
N ILE A 82 16.42 24.15 -18.01
CA ILE A 82 16.06 24.84 -16.77
C ILE A 82 16.70 26.24 -16.82
N SER A 83 15.91 27.29 -16.66
CA SER A 83 16.38 28.68 -16.69
C SER A 83 15.87 29.48 -15.49
N TRP A 84 16.67 30.43 -15.02
CA TRP A 84 16.31 31.33 -13.93
C TRP A 84 17.04 32.67 -14.08
N LYS A 85 16.56 33.69 -13.36
CA LYS A 85 17.27 34.96 -13.24
C LYS A 85 18.12 34.93 -11.98
N ASP A 86 19.43 35.02 -12.13
CA ASP A 86 20.35 34.98 -10.99
C ASP A 86 20.20 36.24 -10.11
N PRO A 87 19.91 36.09 -8.80
CA PRO A 87 19.69 37.24 -7.92
C PRO A 87 20.95 38.09 -7.68
N GLU A 88 22.14 37.49 -7.73
CA GLU A 88 23.40 38.17 -7.41
C GLU A 88 23.89 39.01 -8.59
N CYS A 89 23.83 38.48 -9.81
CA CYS A 89 24.30 39.16 -11.01
C CYS A 89 23.18 39.74 -11.89
N SER A 90 21.90 39.51 -11.56
CA SER A 90 20.71 40.00 -12.26
C SER A 90 20.62 39.60 -13.74
N ARG A 91 21.31 38.54 -14.15
CA ARG A 91 21.32 38.02 -15.53
C ARG A 91 20.54 36.71 -15.61
N GLU A 92 19.97 36.41 -16.76
CA GLU A 92 19.39 35.09 -16.99
C GLU A 92 20.48 34.03 -17.16
N LEU A 93 20.27 32.89 -16.51
CA LEU A 93 21.07 31.68 -16.63
C LEU A 93 20.18 30.56 -17.15
N ALA A 94 20.77 29.65 -17.92
CA ALA A 94 20.10 28.44 -18.37
C ALA A 94 21.06 27.24 -18.38
N LEU A 95 20.54 26.10 -17.93
CA LEU A 95 21.15 24.78 -18.11
C LEU A 95 20.42 24.06 -19.23
N SER A 96 21.14 23.76 -20.31
CA SER A 96 20.65 22.94 -21.40
C SER A 96 21.16 21.51 -21.25
N PHE A 97 20.28 20.59 -20.95
CA PHE A 97 20.58 19.19 -20.70
C PHE A 97 20.69 18.41 -22.01
N GLN A 98 21.66 17.49 -22.06
CA GLN A 98 21.76 16.54 -23.16
C GLN A 98 20.58 15.55 -23.16
N GLU A 99 20.08 15.19 -21.98
CA GLU A 99 19.01 14.21 -21.81
C GLU A 99 17.85 14.77 -20.97
N SER A 100 16.63 14.44 -21.39
CA SER A 100 15.43 14.86 -20.67
C SER A 100 15.34 14.25 -19.26
N ALA A 101 15.82 13.03 -19.08
CA ALA A 101 15.86 12.35 -17.79
C ALA A 101 16.69 13.11 -16.75
N GLY A 102 17.86 13.63 -17.14
CA GLY A 102 18.71 14.46 -16.28
C GLY A 102 18.07 15.79 -15.89
N CYS A 103 17.40 16.43 -16.85
CA CYS A 103 16.65 17.66 -16.61
C CYS A 103 15.52 17.43 -15.59
N CYS A 104 14.74 16.37 -15.75
CA CYS A 104 13.72 15.99 -14.77
C CYS A 104 14.31 15.73 -13.37
N TYR A 105 15.40 14.96 -13.31
CA TYR A 105 16.08 14.66 -12.04
C TYR A 105 16.52 15.94 -11.32
N ILE A 106 17.24 16.84 -11.99
CA ILE A 106 17.71 18.09 -11.36
C ILE A 106 16.55 19.02 -11.02
N TRP A 107 15.53 19.09 -11.87
CA TRP A 107 14.32 19.86 -11.61
C TRP A 107 13.61 19.41 -10.33
N ASP A 108 13.43 18.10 -10.15
CA ASP A 108 12.80 17.55 -8.94
C ASP A 108 13.62 17.87 -7.68
N HIS A 109 14.96 17.84 -7.78
CA HIS A 109 15.85 18.24 -6.70
C HIS A 109 15.76 19.75 -6.37
N ILE A 110 15.70 20.62 -7.38
CA ILE A 110 15.48 22.07 -7.18
C ILE A 110 14.14 22.31 -6.49
N CYS A 111 13.06 21.70 -7.00
CA CYS A 111 11.74 21.83 -6.38
C CYS A 111 11.73 21.31 -4.93
N ASN A 112 12.44 20.22 -4.64
CA ASN A 112 12.54 19.70 -3.28
C ASN A 112 13.32 20.65 -2.36
N ALA A 113 14.43 21.22 -2.84
CA ALA A 113 15.20 22.23 -2.10
C ALA A 113 14.37 23.51 -1.88
N GLN A 114 13.64 24.00 -2.88
CA GLN A 114 12.75 25.15 -2.74
C GLN A 114 11.62 24.91 -1.75
N ARG A 115 11.05 23.69 -1.71
CA ARG A 115 10.10 23.31 -0.66
C ARG A 115 10.79 23.43 0.69
N ASN A 116 11.88 22.71 0.93
CA ASN A 116 12.59 22.75 2.22
C ASN A 116 12.99 24.18 2.66
N LEU A 117 13.37 25.07 1.73
CA LEU A 117 13.71 26.46 2.02
C LEU A 117 12.49 27.34 2.34
N HIS A 118 11.38 27.20 1.61
CA HIS A 118 10.11 27.88 1.96
C HIS A 118 9.58 27.44 3.33
N PHE A 119 9.81 26.18 3.72
CA PHE A 119 9.54 25.72 5.07
C PHE A 119 10.43 26.43 6.12
N GLY A 120 11.68 26.78 5.77
CA GLY A 120 12.59 27.56 6.61
C GLY A 120 12.21 29.03 6.77
N THR A 121 11.73 29.70 5.72
CA THR A 121 11.34 31.13 5.75
C THR A 121 9.91 31.38 6.22
N LEU A 122 8.96 30.46 6.02
CA LEU A 122 7.60 30.56 6.61
C LEU A 122 7.60 30.40 8.14
N ASN A 123 8.64 29.78 8.69
CA ASN A 123 8.93 29.80 10.14
C ASN A 123 9.41 31.17 10.64
N HIS A 124 9.92 32.03 9.76
CA HIS A 124 10.53 33.29 10.17
C HIS A 124 9.50 34.43 10.22
N ASP A 125 8.63 34.60 9.23
CA ASP A 125 7.83 35.83 9.16
C ASP A 125 6.42 35.78 9.79
N THR A 126 5.95 34.59 10.19
CA THR A 126 4.64 34.48 10.89
C THR A 126 4.74 34.42 12.41
N PHE A 127 5.95 34.26 12.98
CA PHE A 127 6.13 34.03 14.42
C PHE A 127 7.40 34.67 15.02
N HIS A 128 7.72 35.91 14.66
CA HIS A 128 8.61 36.74 15.51
C HIS A 128 7.86 37.26 16.76
N SER A 129 7.56 36.36 17.68
CA SER A 129 7.85 36.58 19.10
C SER A 129 8.77 35.46 19.52
N GLY A 130 10.01 35.85 19.83
CA GLY A 130 11.15 34.94 19.88
C GLY A 130 10.94 33.71 20.74
N ASN A 131 11.20 32.56 20.14
CA ASN A 131 12.19 31.61 20.61
C ASN A 131 12.37 30.54 19.54
N SER A 132 13.62 30.33 19.14
CA SER A 132 14.05 29.14 18.41
C SER A 132 13.95 27.93 19.35
N GLU A 133 12.73 27.48 19.62
CA GLU A 133 12.44 26.23 20.33
C GLU A 133 11.66 25.31 19.40
N LEU A 134 12.07 24.05 19.34
CA LEU A 134 11.39 22.97 18.62
C LEU A 134 9.88 23.04 18.91
N CYS A 135 9.05 23.18 17.88
CA CYS A 135 7.60 23.34 18.04
C CYS A 135 6.98 21.99 18.47
N GLU A 136 6.99 21.69 19.76
CA GLU A 136 6.45 20.45 20.35
C GLU A 136 4.91 20.42 20.31
N LEU A 137 4.33 19.21 20.30
CA LEU A 137 2.89 19.06 20.50
C LEU A 137 2.53 19.49 21.93
N PRO A 138 1.40 20.21 22.13
CA PRO A 138 0.93 20.52 23.47
C PRO A 138 0.75 19.24 24.30
N ALA A 139 1.04 19.30 25.60
CA ALA A 139 0.77 18.20 26.52
C ALA A 139 -0.70 17.79 26.42
N VAL A 140 -0.99 16.48 26.40
CA VAL A 140 -2.35 15.97 26.18
C VAL A 140 -3.16 16.07 27.48
N GLU A 141 -3.89 17.17 27.64
CA GLU A 141 -4.68 17.52 28.82
C GLU A 141 -6.04 18.14 28.42
N LEU A 142 -7.01 18.19 29.34
CA LEU A 142 -8.33 18.80 29.07
C LEU A 142 -8.22 20.27 28.68
N SER A 143 -7.28 21.00 29.27
CA SER A 143 -7.04 22.43 29.03
C SER A 143 -6.43 22.71 27.65
N SER A 144 -5.66 21.77 27.11
CA SER A 144 -4.91 21.90 25.86
C SER A 144 -5.59 21.24 24.66
N LEU A 145 -6.65 20.44 24.88
CA LEU A 145 -7.47 19.82 23.84
C LEU A 145 -7.88 20.79 22.71
N PRO A 146 -8.33 22.04 23.00
CA PRO A 146 -8.67 22.99 21.94
C PRO A 146 -7.48 23.34 21.04
N SER A 147 -6.30 23.47 21.64
CA SER A 147 -5.06 23.76 20.91
C SER A 147 -4.63 22.57 20.05
N ILE A 148 -4.73 21.35 20.59
CA ILE A 148 -4.43 20.12 19.83
C ILE A 148 -5.39 19.97 18.66
N LEU A 149 -6.69 20.17 18.90
CA LEU A 149 -7.72 20.13 17.85
C LEU A 149 -7.41 21.13 16.74
N LYS A 150 -7.08 22.37 17.10
CA LYS A 150 -6.72 23.41 16.16
C LYS A 150 -5.53 22.99 15.29
N ILE A 151 -4.46 22.49 15.91
CA ILE A 151 -3.27 22.01 15.21
C ILE A 151 -3.63 20.86 14.26
N VAL A 152 -4.43 19.89 14.69
CA VAL A 152 -4.72 18.70 13.89
C VAL A 152 -5.69 18.98 12.73
N VAL A 153 -6.70 19.82 12.95
CA VAL A 153 -7.81 20.01 11.98
C VAL A 153 -7.62 21.23 11.08
N GLU A 154 -6.98 22.30 11.57
CA GLU A 154 -6.80 23.55 10.80
C GLU A 154 -5.43 23.61 10.09
N SER A 155 -4.61 22.56 10.19
CA SER A 155 -3.31 22.47 9.49
C SER A 155 -3.50 22.44 7.97
N GLY A 156 -2.82 23.35 7.27
CA GLY A 156 -2.67 23.28 5.82
C GLY A 156 -1.80 22.10 5.39
N ILE A 157 -1.74 21.81 4.08
CA ILE A 157 -1.00 20.66 3.52
C ILE A 157 0.48 20.66 3.97
N THR A 158 1.11 21.83 4.03
CA THR A 158 2.49 22.04 4.49
C THR A 158 2.67 21.69 5.98
N ASP A 159 1.67 21.98 6.81
CA ASP A 159 1.71 21.74 8.26
C ASP A 159 1.43 20.27 8.61
N GLN A 160 0.76 19.51 7.71
CA GLN A 160 0.48 18.08 7.92
C GLN A 160 1.76 17.23 7.97
N MET A 161 2.78 17.53 7.15
CA MET A 161 4.04 16.80 7.18
C MET A 161 4.77 16.98 8.52
N ARG A 162 4.80 18.22 9.02
CA ARG A 162 5.37 18.54 10.34
C ARG A 162 4.56 17.87 11.45
N LEU A 163 3.23 17.88 11.36
CA LEU A 163 2.38 17.21 12.33
C LEU A 163 2.63 15.70 12.38
N ILE A 164 2.83 15.06 11.22
CA ILE A 164 3.21 13.64 11.15
C ILE A 164 4.52 13.41 11.90
N GLU A 165 5.55 14.22 11.66
CA GLU A 165 6.83 14.11 12.35
C GLU A 165 6.68 14.28 13.87
N LEU A 166 5.90 15.25 14.32
CA LEU A 166 5.68 15.51 15.74
C LEU A 166 4.94 14.37 16.43
N VAL A 167 3.88 13.82 15.81
CA VAL A 167 3.12 12.67 16.34
C VAL A 167 4.00 11.42 16.37
N LEU A 168 4.90 11.26 15.40
CA LEU A 168 5.84 10.14 15.38
C LEU A 168 7.00 10.34 16.35
N HIS A 169 7.41 11.56 16.65
CA HIS A 169 8.46 11.87 17.61
C HIS A 169 7.99 11.62 19.05
N ASP A 170 6.81 12.11 19.42
CA ASP A 170 6.20 11.84 20.74
C ASP A 170 5.52 10.47 20.76
N GLN A 171 6.26 9.47 21.23
CA GLN A 171 5.76 8.09 21.32
C GLN A 171 4.57 7.91 22.28
N ASP A 172 4.41 8.81 23.26
CA ASP A 172 3.37 8.74 24.29
C ASP A 172 2.14 9.57 23.95
N PHE A 173 2.21 10.48 22.97
CA PHE A 173 1.10 11.35 22.57
C PHE A 173 -0.21 10.57 22.37
N LEU A 174 -0.18 9.54 21.51
CA LEU A 174 -1.36 8.70 21.21
C LEU A 174 -1.87 7.98 22.47
N ARG A 175 -0.96 7.45 23.29
CA ARG A 175 -1.32 6.75 24.53
C ARG A 175 -2.01 7.68 25.52
N LYS A 176 -1.47 8.88 25.73
CA LYS A 176 -2.06 9.90 26.60
C LYS A 176 -3.42 10.37 26.05
N LEU A 177 -3.55 10.50 24.73
CA LEU A 177 -4.83 10.84 24.08
C LEU A 177 -5.90 9.77 24.32
N MET A 178 -5.56 8.49 24.15
CA MET A 178 -6.50 7.39 24.43
C MET A 178 -6.84 7.29 25.93
N GLN A 179 -5.88 7.55 26.82
CA GLN A 179 -6.15 7.62 28.27
C GLN A 179 -7.12 8.76 28.61
N LEU A 180 -6.90 9.94 28.03
CA LEU A 180 -7.75 11.10 28.24
C LEU A 180 -9.16 10.87 27.67
N PHE A 181 -9.27 10.20 26.53
CA PHE A 181 -10.55 9.74 25.97
C PHE A 181 -11.33 8.89 26.98
N ARG A 182 -10.71 7.85 27.55
CA ARG A 182 -11.36 6.97 28.54
C ARG A 182 -11.85 7.75 29.77
N ILE A 183 -11.05 8.70 30.27
CA ILE A 183 -11.47 9.58 31.37
C ILE A 183 -12.67 10.44 30.97
N CYS A 184 -12.68 11.02 29.77
CA CYS A 184 -13.80 11.83 29.28
C CYS A 184 -15.07 11.00 29.11
N GLU A 185 -14.93 9.75 28.67
CA GLU A 185 -16.01 8.80 28.49
C GLU A 185 -16.63 8.41 29.84
N ASP A 186 -15.81 8.10 30.84
CA ASP A 186 -16.26 7.80 32.21
C ASP A 186 -17.00 8.97 32.85
N LEU A 187 -16.50 10.20 32.63
CA LEU A 187 -17.12 11.44 33.11
C LEU A 187 -18.29 11.91 32.24
N LYS A 188 -18.54 11.27 31.09
CA LYS A 188 -19.58 11.64 30.11
C LYS A 188 -19.48 13.10 29.66
N THR A 189 -18.26 13.60 29.46
CA THR A 189 -18.01 14.98 29.00
C THR A 189 -18.14 15.08 27.48
N ILE A 190 -19.38 15.19 26.99
CA ILE A 190 -19.73 15.13 25.56
C ILE A 190 -18.94 16.12 24.70
N ASP A 191 -18.75 17.37 25.15
CA ASP A 191 -18.00 18.37 24.38
C ASP A 191 -16.54 17.94 24.14
N ASN A 192 -15.89 17.40 25.16
CA ASN A 192 -14.51 16.90 25.04
C ASN A 192 -14.45 15.64 24.17
N LEU A 193 -15.45 14.76 24.26
CA LEU A 193 -15.55 13.56 23.43
C LEU A 193 -15.69 13.93 21.95
N HIS A 194 -16.49 14.95 21.61
CA HIS A 194 -16.58 15.48 20.24
C HIS A 194 -15.27 16.09 19.74
N MET A 195 -14.51 16.75 20.62
CA MET A 195 -13.19 17.27 20.26
C MET A 195 -12.18 16.15 20.00
N ILE A 196 -12.17 15.11 20.85
CA ILE A 196 -11.32 13.92 20.66
C ILE A 196 -11.70 13.19 19.39
N TYR A 197 -12.99 13.02 19.08
CA TYR A 197 -13.46 12.50 17.80
C TYR A 197 -12.82 13.25 16.63
N LYS A 198 -12.88 14.59 16.62
CA LYS A 198 -12.32 15.41 15.55
C LYS A 198 -10.79 15.29 15.46
N ILE A 199 -10.09 15.22 16.60
CA ILE A 199 -8.64 15.00 16.64
C ILE A 199 -8.30 13.63 16.04
N VAL A 200 -8.92 12.56 16.50
CA VAL A 200 -8.65 11.19 16.01
C VAL A 200 -8.99 11.05 14.53
N LYS A 201 -10.12 11.62 14.10
CA LYS A 201 -10.49 11.71 12.68
C LYS A 201 -9.39 12.44 11.90
N GLY A 202 -8.94 13.61 12.35
CA GLY A 202 -7.88 14.36 11.69
C GLY A 202 -6.56 13.57 11.60
N ILE A 203 -6.18 12.84 12.65
CA ILE A 203 -5.00 11.96 12.65
C ILE A 203 -5.14 10.84 11.61
N VAL A 204 -6.32 10.22 11.47
CA VAL A 204 -6.58 9.23 10.41
C VAL A 204 -6.44 9.88 9.03
N MET A 205 -6.97 11.09 8.86
CA MET A 205 -6.92 11.84 7.58
C MET A 205 -5.54 12.38 7.23
N LEU A 206 -4.55 12.35 8.14
CA LEU A 206 -3.14 12.59 7.78
C LEU A 206 -2.63 11.53 6.81
N ASN A 207 -3.28 10.36 6.76
CA ASN A 207 -2.98 9.27 5.84
C ASN A 207 -1.51 8.84 5.83
N SER A 208 -0.82 8.98 6.97
CA SER A 208 0.56 8.52 7.15
C SER A 208 0.57 7.01 7.43
N PRO A 209 1.22 6.18 6.61
CA PRO A 209 1.25 4.73 6.80
C PRO A 209 1.75 4.31 8.18
N GLN A 210 2.76 4.99 8.72
CA GLN A 210 3.33 4.68 10.04
C GLN A 210 2.36 5.00 11.18
N ILE A 211 1.63 6.11 11.08
CA ILE A 211 0.61 6.49 12.06
C ILE A 211 -0.57 5.53 11.97
N LEU A 212 -1.06 5.23 10.76
CA LEU A 212 -2.15 4.29 10.53
C LEU A 212 -1.81 2.90 11.09
N GLU A 213 -0.61 2.39 10.84
CA GLU A 213 -0.15 1.11 11.39
C GLU A 213 -0.15 1.10 12.93
N LYS A 214 0.26 2.21 13.56
CA LYS A 214 0.24 2.36 15.02
C LYS A 214 -1.18 2.43 15.57
N ILE A 215 -2.01 3.38 15.11
CA ILE A 215 -3.36 3.60 15.67
C ILE A 215 -4.34 2.46 15.37
N LEU A 216 -4.13 1.72 14.27
CA LEU A 216 -4.92 0.54 13.92
C LEU A 216 -4.31 -0.75 14.51
N GLY A 217 -3.21 -0.66 15.27
CA GLY A 217 -2.64 -1.79 16.00
C GLY A 217 -3.48 -2.21 17.21
N ASP A 218 -3.19 -3.39 17.76
CA ASP A 218 -3.94 -3.97 18.89
C ASP A 218 -3.98 -3.07 20.13
N GLU A 219 -2.94 -2.25 20.34
CA GLU A 219 -2.87 -1.32 21.49
C GLU A 219 -3.98 -0.26 21.43
N PHE A 220 -4.30 0.25 20.24
CA PHE A 220 -5.11 1.47 20.10
C PHE A 220 -6.42 1.27 19.32
N ILE A 221 -6.54 0.23 18.49
CA ILE A 221 -7.65 0.12 17.53
C ILE A 221 -9.03 0.20 18.18
N MET A 222 -9.20 -0.40 19.38
CA MET A 222 -10.49 -0.35 20.07
C MET A 222 -10.78 1.02 20.66
N ASP A 223 -9.77 1.73 21.19
CA ASP A 223 -9.96 3.10 21.66
C ASP A 223 -10.24 4.06 20.49
N VAL A 224 -9.57 3.86 19.36
CA VAL A 224 -9.81 4.62 18.13
C VAL A 224 -11.24 4.42 17.65
N VAL A 225 -11.73 3.17 17.59
CA VAL A 225 -13.14 2.89 17.27
C VAL A 225 -14.05 3.61 18.26
N GLY A 226 -13.74 3.56 19.56
CA GLY A 226 -14.49 4.26 20.60
C GLY A 226 -14.56 5.78 20.41
N CYS A 227 -13.43 6.41 20.07
CA CYS A 227 -13.40 7.83 19.75
C CYS A 227 -14.32 8.16 18.56
N LEU A 228 -14.38 7.27 17.56
CA LEU A 228 -15.19 7.43 16.36
C LEU A 228 -16.71 7.26 16.60
N GLU A 229 -17.13 6.73 17.76
CA GLU A 229 -18.55 6.64 18.16
C GLU A 229 -19.15 8.02 18.49
N TYR A 230 -18.32 9.04 18.72
CA TYR A 230 -18.72 10.37 19.18
C TYR A 230 -18.75 11.43 18.07
N ASP A 231 -19.07 11.01 16.85
CA ASP A 231 -19.34 11.91 15.74
C ASP A 231 -20.55 12.82 16.07
N PRO A 232 -20.41 14.16 16.09
CA PRO A 232 -21.52 15.07 16.37
C PRO A 232 -22.55 15.15 15.22
N GLU A 233 -22.23 14.65 14.02
CA GLU A 233 -23.09 14.77 12.83
C GLU A 233 -24.04 13.59 12.65
N VAL A 234 -23.85 12.49 13.38
CA VAL A 234 -24.67 11.28 13.29
C VAL A 234 -25.16 10.82 14.67
N PRO A 235 -26.23 10.02 14.74
CA PRO A 235 -26.63 9.39 16.00
C PRO A 235 -25.49 8.56 16.57
N HIS A 236 -25.32 8.57 17.89
CA HIS A 236 -24.31 7.78 18.57
C HIS A 236 -24.54 6.28 18.34
N ILE A 237 -23.56 5.61 17.73
CA ILE A 237 -23.56 4.16 17.46
C ILE A 237 -22.45 3.53 18.27
N ARG A 238 -22.77 2.46 19.00
CA ARG A 238 -21.83 1.70 19.84
C ARG A 238 -21.10 0.64 19.02
N HIS A 239 -20.17 1.09 18.18
CA HIS A 239 -19.35 0.24 17.31
C HIS A 239 -18.49 -0.77 18.08
N ARG A 240 -17.92 -0.41 19.23
CA ARG A 240 -17.12 -1.31 20.07
C ARG A 240 -17.95 -2.48 20.56
N ASP A 241 -19.17 -2.25 21.07
CA ASP A 241 -20.07 -3.32 21.54
C ASP A 241 -20.42 -4.30 20.41
N PHE A 242 -20.64 -3.79 19.20
CA PHE A 242 -20.84 -4.67 18.05
C PHE A 242 -19.59 -5.54 17.80
N LEU A 243 -18.41 -4.93 17.76
CA LEU A 243 -17.15 -5.63 17.50
C LEU A 243 -16.73 -6.61 18.60
N THR A 244 -17.16 -6.40 19.85
CA THR A 244 -16.83 -7.28 20.99
C THR A 244 -17.89 -8.32 21.30
N GLU A 245 -19.17 -7.97 21.18
CA GLU A 245 -20.28 -8.84 21.63
C GLU A 245 -20.97 -9.58 20.49
N HIS A 246 -20.98 -9.01 19.27
CA HIS A 246 -21.77 -9.55 18.15
C HIS A 246 -20.92 -10.23 17.07
N VAL A 247 -19.65 -9.86 16.97
CA VAL A 247 -18.73 -10.47 16.01
C VAL A 247 -18.26 -11.83 16.53
N VAL A 248 -18.69 -12.89 15.85
CA VAL A 248 -18.28 -14.27 16.16
C VAL A 248 -17.15 -14.69 15.24
N PHE A 249 -15.95 -14.86 15.81
CA PHE A 249 -14.84 -15.46 15.10
C PHE A 249 -15.05 -16.98 14.96
N LYS A 250 -15.28 -17.44 13.72
CA LYS A 250 -15.53 -18.86 13.42
C LYS A 250 -14.26 -19.50 12.89
N GLU A 251 -13.70 -20.41 13.66
CA GLU A 251 -12.52 -21.19 13.26
C GLU A 251 -12.94 -22.52 12.63
N ALA A 252 -12.65 -22.70 11.33
CA ALA A 252 -12.75 -24.02 10.69
C ALA A 252 -11.65 -24.96 11.19
N ILE A 253 -10.47 -24.39 11.44
CA ILE A 253 -9.30 -25.04 12.03
C ILE A 253 -8.73 -24.10 13.07
N ARG A 254 -8.31 -24.64 14.21
CA ARG A 254 -7.78 -23.86 15.31
C ARG A 254 -6.46 -23.19 14.91
N ILE A 255 -6.42 -21.86 14.95
CA ILE A 255 -5.21 -21.07 14.73
C ILE A 255 -4.54 -20.83 16.08
N LYS A 256 -3.34 -21.39 16.27
CA LYS A 256 -2.64 -21.37 17.56
C LYS A 256 -1.81 -20.10 17.76
N ASP A 257 -1.31 -19.51 16.68
CA ASP A 257 -0.43 -18.35 16.73
C ASP A 257 -1.22 -17.07 17.08
N PRO A 258 -0.96 -16.43 18.24
CA PRO A 258 -1.63 -15.21 18.63
C PRO A 258 -1.35 -14.03 17.68
N MET A 259 -0.19 -14.00 17.00
CA MET A 259 0.13 -12.97 16.01
C MET A 259 -0.76 -13.09 14.77
N VAL A 260 -1.01 -14.33 14.31
CA VAL A 260 -1.92 -14.59 13.19
C VAL A 260 -3.35 -14.20 13.57
N LEU A 261 -3.81 -14.57 14.77
CA LEU A 261 -5.13 -14.17 15.28
C LEU A 261 -5.28 -12.65 15.37
N SER A 262 -4.27 -11.96 15.90
CA SER A 262 -4.21 -10.49 15.95
C SER A 262 -4.41 -9.89 14.56
N LYS A 263 -3.67 -10.38 13.56
CA LYS A 263 -3.75 -9.88 12.17
C LYS A 263 -5.12 -10.13 11.53
N ILE A 264 -5.74 -11.29 11.79
CA ILE A 264 -7.10 -11.58 11.32
C ILE A 264 -8.11 -10.60 11.93
N HIS A 265 -8.06 -10.38 13.24
CA HIS A 265 -8.95 -9.44 13.91
C HIS A 265 -8.71 -8.00 13.46
N GLN A 266 -7.45 -7.61 13.29
CA GLN A 266 -7.07 -6.29 12.78
C GLN A 266 -7.64 -6.08 11.38
N THR A 267 -7.50 -7.05 10.47
CA THR A 267 -8.10 -6.98 9.11
C THR A 267 -9.61 -6.78 9.15
N TYR A 268 -10.32 -7.53 10.00
CA TYR A 268 -11.77 -7.38 10.13
C TYR A 268 -12.16 -5.99 10.64
N ARG A 269 -11.49 -5.50 11.70
CA ARG A 269 -11.77 -4.19 12.30
C ARG A 269 -11.47 -3.04 11.33
N ILE A 270 -10.39 -3.13 10.55
CA ILE A 270 -10.08 -2.13 9.52
C ILE A 270 -11.15 -2.13 8.42
N GLY A 271 -11.60 -3.31 7.98
CA GLY A 271 -12.72 -3.42 7.05
C GLY A 271 -14.00 -2.78 7.61
N TYR A 272 -14.32 -3.05 8.87
CA TYR A 272 -15.47 -2.43 9.55
C TYR A 272 -15.35 -0.90 9.64
N LEU A 273 -14.17 -0.38 10.01
CA LEU A 273 -13.91 1.06 10.02
C LEU A 273 -14.14 1.69 8.64
N LYS A 274 -13.60 1.06 7.59
CA LYS A 274 -13.72 1.53 6.21
C LYS A 274 -15.18 1.50 5.71
N ASP A 275 -15.88 0.39 5.92
CA ASP A 275 -17.16 0.10 5.28
C ASP A 275 -18.39 0.48 6.11
N VAL A 276 -18.22 0.73 7.42
CA VAL A 276 -19.33 1.06 8.33
C VAL A 276 -19.14 2.41 9.01
N VAL A 277 -17.95 2.70 9.51
CA VAL A 277 -17.70 3.94 10.28
C VAL A 277 -17.44 5.13 9.37
N PHE A 278 -16.65 4.96 8.31
CA PHE A 278 -16.24 6.03 7.41
C PHE A 278 -16.80 6.10 5.96
N PRO A 279 -17.85 5.37 5.51
CA PRO A 279 -18.25 5.29 4.09
C PRO A 279 -18.43 6.59 3.30
N LYS A 280 -18.61 7.73 3.97
CA LYS A 280 -18.87 9.04 3.34
C LYS A 280 -17.78 10.08 3.59
N VAL A 281 -16.72 9.70 4.28
CA VAL A 281 -15.78 10.65 4.91
C VAL A 281 -14.33 10.40 4.50
N LEU A 282 -13.97 9.15 4.19
CA LEU A 282 -12.62 8.85 3.69
C LEU A 282 -12.46 9.31 2.25
N ASP A 283 -11.31 9.90 1.96
CA ASP A 283 -10.85 10.12 0.60
C ASP A 283 -10.28 8.83 -0.02
N ASP A 284 -10.16 8.80 -1.34
CA ASP A 284 -9.66 7.64 -2.07
C ASP A 284 -8.24 7.25 -1.61
N ALA A 285 -7.42 8.25 -1.26
CA ALA A 285 -6.05 8.03 -0.79
C ALA A 285 -6.02 7.26 0.54
N THR A 286 -6.87 7.60 1.51
CA THR A 286 -6.92 6.87 2.78
C THR A 286 -7.53 5.48 2.60
N VAL A 287 -8.53 5.32 1.73
CA VAL A 287 -9.06 3.99 1.37
C VAL A 287 -7.96 3.08 0.82
N VAL A 288 -7.09 3.61 -0.06
CA VAL A 288 -5.95 2.87 -0.60
C VAL A 288 -4.98 2.45 0.52
N SER A 289 -4.64 3.35 1.45
CA SER A 289 -3.77 3.03 2.59
C SER A 289 -4.36 1.95 3.51
N LEU A 290 -5.65 2.03 3.85
CA LEU A 290 -6.32 1.00 4.64
C LEU A 290 -6.32 -0.35 3.94
N ASN A 291 -6.59 -0.38 2.63
CA ASN A 291 -6.51 -1.60 1.83
C ASN A 291 -5.07 -2.15 1.76
N SER A 292 -4.05 -1.28 1.77
CA SER A 292 -2.64 -1.70 1.83
C SER A 292 -2.32 -2.41 3.15
N ILE A 293 -2.79 -1.90 4.29
CA ILE A 293 -2.62 -2.55 5.59
C ILE A 293 -3.35 -3.90 5.61
N VAL A 294 -4.58 -3.97 5.10
CA VAL A 294 -5.33 -5.24 4.96
C VAL A 294 -4.56 -6.23 4.09
N HIS A 295 -4.00 -5.78 2.97
CA HIS A 295 -3.20 -6.62 2.08
C HIS A 295 -1.94 -7.15 2.80
N ALA A 296 -1.22 -6.30 3.52
CA ALA A 296 -0.06 -6.71 4.31
C ALA A 296 -0.42 -7.74 5.38
N ASN A 297 -1.51 -7.52 6.13
CA ASN A 297 -2.01 -8.47 7.12
C ASN A 297 -2.37 -9.82 6.51
N ASN A 298 -3.07 -9.83 5.37
CA ASN A 298 -3.42 -11.05 4.66
C ASN A 298 -2.15 -11.81 4.22
N GLY A 299 -1.13 -11.10 3.74
CA GLY A 299 0.16 -11.68 3.39
C GLY A 299 0.82 -12.39 4.57
N VAL A 300 0.83 -11.77 5.76
CA VAL A 300 1.34 -12.38 7.00
C VAL A 300 0.53 -13.63 7.37
N VAL A 301 -0.81 -13.51 7.41
CA VAL A 301 -1.70 -14.63 7.78
C VAL A 301 -1.49 -15.83 6.85
N VAL A 302 -1.51 -15.63 5.54
CA VAL A 302 -1.35 -16.73 4.58
C VAL A 302 0.05 -17.33 4.67
N SER A 303 1.10 -16.51 4.82
CA SER A 303 2.48 -17.01 4.96
C SER A 303 2.63 -17.87 6.21
N SER A 304 2.17 -17.39 7.36
CA SER A 304 2.28 -18.13 8.63
C SER A 304 1.50 -19.44 8.61
N LEU A 305 0.27 -19.45 8.07
CA LEU A 305 -0.53 -20.67 7.98
C LEU A 305 0.04 -21.68 6.97
N LYS A 306 0.66 -21.19 5.89
CA LYS A 306 1.35 -22.05 4.92
C LYS A 306 2.59 -22.70 5.51
N GLU A 307 3.36 -21.97 6.31
CA GLU A 307 4.59 -22.47 6.94
C GLU A 307 4.31 -23.47 8.08
N ASP A 308 3.10 -23.42 8.66
CA ASP A 308 2.61 -24.45 9.57
C ASP A 308 2.18 -25.72 8.80
N SER A 309 3.14 -26.62 8.57
CA SER A 309 2.88 -27.93 7.95
C SER A 309 1.79 -28.75 8.66
N GLY A 310 1.61 -28.59 9.97
CA GLY A 310 0.55 -29.26 10.71
C GLY A 310 -0.84 -28.72 10.37
N PHE A 311 -0.94 -27.40 10.14
CA PHE A 311 -2.19 -26.74 9.78
C PHE A 311 -2.75 -27.22 8.44
N ILE A 312 -1.93 -27.24 7.39
CA ILE A 312 -2.35 -27.69 6.05
C ILE A 312 -2.70 -29.18 6.06
N GLN A 313 -1.89 -30.02 6.73
CA GLN A 313 -2.19 -31.45 6.85
C GLN A 313 -3.51 -31.69 7.60
N GLU A 314 -3.76 -30.96 8.69
CA GLU A 314 -5.02 -31.04 9.41
C GLU A 314 -6.21 -30.65 8.53
N LEU A 315 -6.08 -29.55 7.75
CA LEU A 315 -7.11 -29.09 6.81
C LEU A 315 -7.51 -30.19 5.82
N PHE A 316 -6.53 -30.76 5.12
CA PHE A 316 -6.79 -31.77 4.11
C PHE A 316 -7.25 -33.09 4.73
N SER A 317 -6.73 -33.47 5.90
CA SER A 317 -7.21 -34.66 6.61
C SER A 317 -8.69 -34.57 6.95
N LYS A 318 -9.16 -33.41 7.44
CA LYS A 318 -10.58 -33.19 7.77
C LYS A 318 -11.46 -33.10 6.53
N LEU A 319 -10.98 -32.49 5.44
CA LEU A 319 -11.70 -32.42 4.17
C LEU A 319 -11.90 -33.82 3.53
N LYS A 320 -10.90 -34.70 3.66
CA LYS A 320 -10.95 -36.09 3.15
C LYS A 320 -11.69 -37.05 4.07
N SER A 321 -11.80 -36.76 5.36
CA SER A 321 -12.42 -37.68 6.32
C SER A 321 -13.92 -37.84 6.10
N ALA A 322 -14.37 -39.10 5.98
CA ALA A 322 -15.78 -39.46 5.95
C ALA A 322 -16.50 -39.20 7.29
N SER A 323 -15.75 -39.03 8.40
CA SER A 323 -16.32 -38.73 9.72
C SER A 323 -16.63 -37.24 9.93
N THR A 324 -16.22 -36.37 9.00
CA THR A 324 -16.46 -34.93 9.08
C THR A 324 -17.92 -34.64 8.74
N SER A 325 -18.64 -33.92 9.62
CA SER A 325 -20.04 -33.56 9.38
C SER A 325 -20.19 -32.67 8.14
N ALA A 326 -21.35 -32.73 7.48
CA ALA A 326 -21.62 -31.93 6.27
C ALA A 326 -21.42 -30.42 6.51
N VAL A 327 -21.87 -29.90 7.66
CA VAL A 327 -21.69 -28.49 8.04
C VAL A 327 -20.20 -28.15 8.24
N SER A 328 -19.44 -29.02 8.90
CA SER A 328 -18.01 -28.81 9.09
C SER A 328 -17.25 -28.88 7.77
N LYS A 329 -17.60 -29.82 6.88
CA LYS A 329 -16.99 -29.94 5.55
C LYS A 329 -17.25 -28.68 4.73
N LYS A 330 -18.48 -28.16 4.76
CA LYS A 330 -18.84 -26.88 4.13
C LYS A 330 -18.00 -25.70 4.65
N ASN A 331 -17.84 -25.58 5.97
CA ASN A 331 -17.02 -24.53 6.57
C ASN A 331 -15.53 -24.65 6.17
N LEU A 332 -14.99 -25.87 6.07
CA LEU A 332 -13.61 -26.11 5.63
C LEU A 332 -13.41 -25.74 4.15
N VAL A 333 -14.41 -25.98 3.29
CA VAL A 333 -14.36 -25.57 1.88
C VAL A 333 -14.41 -24.05 1.74
N TYR A 334 -15.25 -23.37 2.51
CA TYR A 334 -15.27 -21.90 2.53
C TYR A 334 -13.96 -21.32 3.04
N PHE A 335 -13.40 -21.91 4.11
CA PHE A 335 -12.08 -21.54 4.58
C PHE A 335 -10.99 -21.73 3.51
N LEU A 336 -10.99 -22.86 2.81
CA LEU A 336 -10.04 -23.14 1.73
C LEU A 336 -10.17 -22.13 0.58
N HIS A 337 -11.40 -21.78 0.20
CA HIS A 337 -11.65 -20.75 -0.80
C HIS A 337 -11.14 -19.37 -0.37
N GLU A 338 -11.41 -18.97 0.87
CA GLU A 338 -10.91 -17.71 1.43
C GLU A 338 -9.39 -17.71 1.50
N PHE A 339 -8.77 -18.80 1.97
CA PHE A 339 -7.32 -18.96 2.02
C PHE A 339 -6.67 -18.82 0.63
N CYS A 340 -7.23 -19.46 -0.40
CA CYS A 340 -6.80 -19.30 -1.79
C CYS A 340 -7.05 -17.90 -2.35
N THR A 341 -8.10 -17.21 -1.89
CA THR A 341 -8.39 -15.83 -2.32
C THR A 341 -7.37 -14.85 -1.73
N LEU A 342 -7.05 -15.02 -0.44
CA LEU A 342 -6.11 -14.17 0.29
C LEU A 342 -4.67 -14.34 -0.18
N SER A 343 -4.33 -15.47 -0.83
CA SER A 343 -2.99 -15.71 -1.37
C SER A 343 -2.54 -14.67 -2.38
N LYS A 344 -3.47 -13.91 -3.00
CA LYS A 344 -3.16 -12.75 -3.86
C LYS A 344 -2.31 -11.70 -3.15
N SER A 345 -2.26 -11.74 -1.82
CA SER A 345 -1.44 -10.85 -0.99
C SER A 345 0.01 -11.30 -0.81
N LEU A 346 0.38 -12.43 -1.41
CA LEU A 346 1.76 -12.92 -1.43
C LEU A 346 2.49 -12.48 -2.70
N PRO A 347 3.83 -12.44 -2.71
CA PRO A 347 4.60 -12.35 -3.95
C PRO A 347 4.32 -13.52 -4.89
N MET A 348 4.32 -13.28 -6.21
CA MET A 348 3.94 -14.28 -7.24
C MET A 348 4.62 -15.65 -7.07
N VAL A 349 5.91 -15.67 -6.75
CA VAL A 349 6.66 -16.93 -6.53
C VAL A 349 6.11 -17.73 -5.35
N GLN A 350 5.71 -17.05 -4.27
CA GLN A 350 5.15 -17.71 -3.09
C GLN A 350 3.72 -18.20 -3.33
N GLN A 351 2.95 -17.46 -4.14
CA GLN A 351 1.64 -17.91 -4.65
C GLN A 351 1.82 -19.24 -5.39
N LEU A 352 2.59 -19.27 -6.47
CA LEU A 352 2.80 -20.49 -7.28
C LEU A 352 3.23 -21.71 -6.44
N ARG A 353 4.10 -21.50 -5.44
CA ARG A 353 4.48 -22.55 -4.49
C ARG A 353 3.30 -23.05 -3.67
N LEU A 354 2.53 -22.13 -3.07
CA LEU A 354 1.34 -22.48 -2.29
C LEU A 354 0.34 -23.29 -3.13
N PHE A 355 0.02 -22.84 -4.35
CA PHE A 355 -0.89 -23.56 -5.25
C PHE A 355 -0.38 -24.97 -5.56
N ARG A 356 0.93 -25.14 -5.80
CA ARG A 356 1.55 -26.46 -6.00
C ARG A 356 1.47 -27.34 -4.74
N ASP A 357 1.74 -26.78 -3.57
CA ASP A 357 1.69 -27.49 -2.29
C ASP A 357 0.26 -28.01 -2.02
N LEU A 358 -0.77 -27.17 -2.26
CA LEU A 358 -2.18 -27.57 -2.13
C LEU A 358 -2.58 -28.68 -3.12
N VAL A 359 -2.07 -28.65 -4.35
CA VAL A 359 -2.29 -29.74 -5.33
C VAL A 359 -1.66 -31.04 -4.86
N ASN A 360 -0.43 -30.98 -4.32
CA ASN A 360 0.25 -32.15 -3.78
C ASN A 360 -0.48 -32.76 -2.57
N GLU A 361 -1.15 -31.93 -1.78
CA GLU A 361 -2.03 -32.37 -0.68
C GLU A 361 -3.37 -32.96 -1.17
N GLY A 362 -3.64 -32.98 -2.48
CA GLY A 362 -4.82 -33.63 -3.06
C GLY A 362 -6.03 -32.70 -3.23
N LEU A 363 -5.80 -31.43 -3.55
CA LEU A 363 -6.87 -30.46 -3.79
C LEU A 363 -7.88 -30.91 -4.86
N PHE A 364 -7.41 -31.44 -5.99
CA PHE A 364 -8.30 -31.79 -7.09
C PHE A 364 -9.26 -32.95 -6.75
N ASP A 365 -8.86 -33.84 -5.82
CA ASP A 365 -9.75 -34.88 -5.30
C ASP A 365 -10.87 -34.24 -4.46
N ILE A 366 -10.51 -33.27 -3.60
CA ILE A 366 -11.48 -32.49 -2.82
C ILE A 366 -12.44 -31.73 -3.72
N ILE A 367 -11.95 -31.10 -4.78
CA ILE A 367 -12.79 -30.40 -5.75
C ILE A 367 -13.72 -31.38 -6.47
N SER A 368 -13.23 -32.56 -6.86
CA SER A 368 -14.06 -33.59 -7.47
C SER A 368 -15.21 -34.02 -6.56
N ASP A 369 -14.97 -34.12 -5.26
CA ASP A 369 -16.03 -34.40 -4.27
C ASP A 369 -17.00 -33.23 -4.12
N ILE A 370 -16.52 -31.99 -4.15
CA ILE A 370 -17.36 -30.78 -4.08
C ILE A 370 -18.29 -30.69 -5.28
N LEU A 371 -17.80 -30.94 -6.49
CA LEU A 371 -18.60 -30.86 -7.73
C LEU A 371 -19.68 -31.94 -7.82
N ARG A 372 -19.59 -33.01 -7.02
CA ARG A 372 -20.64 -34.04 -6.89
C ARG A 372 -21.74 -33.66 -5.88
N SER A 373 -21.58 -32.57 -5.15
CA SER A 373 -22.54 -32.12 -4.14
C SER A 373 -23.84 -31.63 -4.77
N GLU A 374 -24.98 -31.91 -4.12
CA GLU A 374 -26.27 -31.31 -4.46
C GLU A 374 -26.36 -29.83 -4.03
N ASP A 375 -25.48 -29.38 -3.13
CA ASP A 375 -25.42 -27.97 -2.70
C ASP A 375 -24.77 -27.11 -3.78
N LYS A 376 -25.62 -26.42 -4.58
CA LYS A 376 -25.20 -25.51 -5.66
C LYS A 376 -24.19 -24.45 -5.19
N ARG A 377 -24.31 -23.95 -3.95
CA ARG A 377 -23.35 -22.94 -3.43
C ARG A 377 -21.98 -23.56 -3.19
N LEU A 378 -21.95 -24.82 -2.76
CA LEU A 378 -20.69 -25.54 -2.56
C LEU A 378 -20.02 -25.83 -3.91
N VAL A 379 -20.80 -26.24 -4.92
CA VAL A 379 -20.32 -26.43 -6.30
C VAL A 379 -19.72 -25.12 -6.84
N LEU A 380 -20.42 -24.00 -6.69
CA LEU A 380 -19.94 -22.66 -7.07
C LEU A 380 -18.60 -22.31 -6.40
N THR A 381 -18.47 -22.58 -5.09
CA THR A 381 -17.19 -22.36 -4.40
C THR A 381 -16.08 -23.26 -4.94
N GLY A 382 -16.39 -24.50 -5.33
CA GLY A 382 -15.44 -25.40 -5.97
C GLY A 382 -14.95 -24.87 -7.33
N THR A 383 -15.85 -24.33 -8.15
CA THR A 383 -15.49 -23.71 -9.44
C THR A 383 -14.71 -22.41 -9.25
N ASP A 384 -15.06 -21.58 -8.26
CA ASP A 384 -14.28 -20.39 -7.90
C ASP A 384 -12.83 -20.74 -7.51
N ILE A 385 -12.64 -21.80 -6.71
CA ILE A 385 -11.30 -22.30 -6.38
C ILE A 385 -10.55 -22.73 -7.67
N LEU A 386 -11.18 -23.48 -8.57
CA LEU A 386 -10.53 -23.87 -9.83
C LEU A 386 -10.14 -22.66 -10.68
N ILE A 387 -10.98 -21.63 -10.76
CA ILE A 387 -10.68 -20.39 -11.47
C ILE A 387 -9.48 -19.67 -10.84
N LEU A 388 -9.39 -19.63 -9.51
CA LEU A 388 -8.20 -19.08 -8.83
C LEU A 388 -6.92 -19.83 -9.24
N PHE A 389 -6.97 -21.15 -9.35
CA PHE A 389 -5.83 -21.97 -9.79
C PHE A 389 -5.48 -21.73 -11.27
N LEU A 390 -6.49 -21.69 -12.14
CA LEU A 390 -6.32 -21.46 -13.57
C LEU A 390 -5.74 -20.08 -13.87
N ASN A 391 -6.17 -19.04 -13.14
CA ASN A 391 -5.62 -17.70 -13.28
C ASN A 391 -4.14 -17.61 -12.87
N GLN A 392 -3.65 -18.53 -12.04
CA GLN A 392 -2.27 -18.54 -11.56
C GLN A 392 -1.34 -19.41 -12.41
N ASP A 393 -1.73 -20.68 -12.62
CA ASP A 393 -1.00 -21.63 -13.47
C ASP A 393 -1.96 -22.70 -14.02
N PRO A 394 -2.48 -22.53 -15.25
CA PRO A 394 -3.35 -23.51 -15.88
C PRO A 394 -2.73 -24.90 -16.01
N ASN A 395 -1.39 -25.00 -16.03
CA ASN A 395 -0.71 -26.27 -16.22
C ASN A 395 -0.90 -27.23 -15.06
N LEU A 396 -1.18 -26.73 -13.85
CA LEU A 396 -1.48 -27.58 -12.70
C LEU A 396 -2.70 -28.45 -12.99
N LEU A 397 -3.81 -27.84 -13.41
CA LEU A 397 -5.04 -28.58 -13.73
C LEU A 397 -4.88 -29.41 -15.00
N ARG A 398 -4.25 -28.88 -16.07
CA ARG A 398 -3.98 -29.65 -17.30
C ARG A 398 -3.20 -30.92 -17.05
N SER A 399 -2.12 -30.81 -16.27
CA SER A 399 -1.26 -31.96 -15.95
C SER A 399 -1.96 -33.03 -15.11
N TYR A 400 -3.01 -32.65 -14.37
CA TYR A 400 -3.83 -33.55 -13.60
C TYR A 400 -4.89 -34.25 -14.47
N VAL A 401 -5.67 -33.50 -15.28
CA VAL A 401 -6.76 -34.07 -16.09
C VAL A 401 -6.30 -35.03 -17.19
N VAL A 402 -5.05 -34.91 -17.66
CA VAL A 402 -4.44 -35.84 -18.63
C VAL A 402 -4.13 -37.20 -18.01
N ARG A 403 -4.04 -37.30 -16.69
CA ARG A 403 -3.79 -38.56 -15.99
C ARG A 403 -5.10 -39.33 -15.78
N PRO A 404 -5.07 -40.67 -15.67
CA PRO A 404 -6.27 -41.47 -15.40
C PRO A 404 -7.04 -41.00 -14.16
N GLU A 405 -6.32 -40.54 -13.12
CA GLU A 405 -6.91 -40.06 -11.88
C GLU A 405 -7.70 -38.75 -12.06
N GLY A 406 -7.34 -37.92 -13.05
CA GLY A 406 -7.99 -36.64 -13.31
C GLY A 406 -9.11 -36.67 -14.35
N THR A 407 -9.29 -37.80 -15.05
CA THR A 407 -10.39 -38.00 -16.01
C THR A 407 -11.77 -37.80 -15.38
N PRO A 408 -12.06 -38.28 -14.14
CA PRO A 408 -13.33 -38.03 -13.48
C PRO A 408 -13.61 -36.54 -13.24
N LEU A 409 -12.60 -35.74 -12.92
CA LEU A 409 -12.77 -34.29 -12.72
C LEU A 409 -13.16 -33.59 -14.02
N LEU A 410 -12.51 -33.94 -15.14
CA LEU A 410 -12.88 -33.43 -16.45
C LEU A 410 -14.34 -33.80 -16.81
N GLY A 411 -14.74 -35.04 -16.55
CA GLY A 411 -16.12 -35.49 -16.73
C GLY A 411 -17.13 -34.68 -15.92
N LEU A 412 -16.81 -34.37 -14.65
CA LEU A 412 -17.64 -33.51 -13.79
C LEU A 412 -17.76 -32.08 -14.32
N LEU A 413 -16.68 -31.51 -14.87
CA LEU A 413 -16.70 -30.17 -15.47
C LEU A 413 -17.61 -30.11 -16.71
N VAL A 414 -17.53 -31.13 -17.58
CA VAL A 414 -18.41 -31.25 -18.75
C VAL A 414 -19.87 -31.46 -18.33
N GLN A 415 -20.11 -32.34 -17.34
CA GLN A 415 -21.45 -32.55 -16.78
C GLN A 415 -21.99 -31.24 -16.15
N GLY A 416 -21.13 -30.46 -15.52
CA GLY A 416 -21.47 -29.17 -14.93
C GLY A 416 -22.02 -28.17 -15.95
N MET A 417 -21.48 -28.14 -17.18
CA MET A 417 -22.02 -27.32 -18.26
C MET A 417 -23.44 -27.70 -18.67
N LEU A 418 -23.80 -28.98 -18.54
CA LEU A 418 -25.10 -29.53 -18.94
C LEU A 418 -26.14 -29.46 -17.82
N THR A 419 -25.72 -29.16 -16.59
CA THR A 419 -26.58 -29.15 -15.42
C THR A 419 -27.18 -27.77 -15.20
N ASP A 420 -28.51 -27.67 -15.05
CA ASP A 420 -29.19 -26.39 -14.83
C ASP A 420 -28.91 -25.83 -13.42
N PHE A 421 -27.94 -24.92 -13.38
CA PHE A 421 -27.53 -24.23 -12.17
C PHE A 421 -28.07 -22.80 -12.08
N GLY A 422 -28.78 -22.30 -13.10
CA GLY A 422 -29.06 -20.88 -13.31
C GLY A 422 -27.95 -20.15 -14.10
N ASP A 423 -28.24 -18.96 -14.60
CA ASP A 423 -27.46 -18.27 -15.64
C ASP A 423 -25.98 -18.03 -15.28
N ASP A 424 -25.65 -17.72 -14.02
CA ASP A 424 -24.28 -17.34 -13.62
C ASP A 424 -23.28 -18.51 -13.56
N MET A 425 -23.74 -19.72 -13.26
CA MET A 425 -22.86 -20.87 -13.05
C MET A 425 -22.38 -21.53 -14.35
N HIS A 426 -23.20 -21.49 -15.41
CA HIS A 426 -22.80 -22.04 -16.72
C HIS A 426 -21.58 -21.31 -17.29
N CYS A 427 -21.49 -19.99 -17.07
CA CYS A 427 -20.35 -19.18 -17.49
C CYS A 427 -19.03 -19.64 -16.83
N GLN A 428 -19.06 -20.02 -15.55
CA GLN A 428 -17.86 -20.46 -14.84
C GLN A 428 -17.32 -21.80 -15.37
N PHE A 429 -18.18 -22.80 -15.56
CA PHE A 429 -17.76 -24.08 -16.14
C PHE A 429 -17.20 -23.92 -17.56
N LEU A 430 -17.85 -23.07 -18.37
CA LEU A 430 -17.36 -22.72 -19.70
C LEU A 430 -16.00 -22.05 -19.66
N GLU A 431 -15.79 -21.09 -18.74
CA GLU A 431 -14.51 -20.39 -18.58
C GLU A 431 -13.39 -21.37 -18.18
N ILE A 432 -13.67 -22.28 -17.25
CA ILE A 432 -12.75 -23.34 -16.83
C ILE A 432 -12.34 -24.20 -18.02
N LEU A 433 -13.31 -24.72 -18.77
CA LEU A 433 -13.06 -25.60 -19.91
C LEU A 433 -12.37 -24.86 -21.07
N ARG A 434 -12.77 -23.62 -21.35
CA ARG A 434 -12.10 -22.77 -22.34
C ARG A 434 -10.62 -22.59 -21.98
N THR A 435 -10.33 -22.28 -20.72
CA THR A 435 -8.95 -22.10 -20.24
C THR A 435 -8.17 -23.40 -20.31
N LEU A 436 -8.79 -24.54 -20.00
CA LEU A 436 -8.14 -25.85 -20.13
C LEU A 436 -7.76 -26.19 -21.57
N LEU A 437 -8.64 -25.87 -22.53
CA LEU A 437 -8.51 -26.19 -23.95
C LEU A 437 -7.70 -25.14 -24.76
N ASP A 438 -7.42 -23.97 -24.19
CA ASP A 438 -6.72 -22.89 -24.89
C ASP A 438 -5.27 -23.28 -25.25
N SER A 439 -5.06 -23.52 -26.56
CA SER A 439 -3.83 -24.00 -27.19
C SER A 439 -2.62 -23.07 -27.08
N TYR A 440 -2.81 -21.79 -26.80
CA TYR A 440 -1.72 -20.80 -26.73
C TYR A 440 -0.79 -20.98 -25.52
N THR A 441 -1.19 -21.76 -24.52
CA THR A 441 -0.42 -21.99 -23.29
C THR A 441 -0.01 -23.45 -23.07
N LEU A 442 -0.25 -24.34 -24.04
CA LEU A 442 0.15 -25.75 -23.94
C LEU A 442 1.55 -25.96 -24.53
N SER A 443 2.44 -26.59 -23.75
CA SER A 443 3.67 -27.16 -24.30
C SER A 443 3.33 -28.36 -25.20
N GLY A 444 4.03 -28.51 -26.34
CA GLY A 444 3.63 -29.35 -27.49
C GLY A 444 3.29 -30.83 -27.25
N SER A 445 3.55 -31.41 -26.07
CA SER A 445 3.10 -32.76 -25.70
C SER A 445 1.63 -32.83 -25.26
N GLN A 446 1.04 -31.72 -24.80
CA GLN A 446 -0.33 -31.69 -24.29
C GLN A 446 -1.39 -31.50 -25.39
N VAL A 447 -1.00 -31.02 -26.58
CA VAL A 447 -1.91 -30.76 -27.72
C VAL A 447 -2.45 -32.06 -28.32
N CYS A 448 -1.68 -33.16 -28.30
CA CYS A 448 -2.08 -34.41 -28.97
C CYS A 448 -3.10 -35.24 -28.18
N ILE A 449 -3.23 -35.06 -26.86
CA ILE A 449 -4.10 -35.91 -26.04
C ILE A 449 -5.56 -35.42 -26.04
N LEU A 450 -5.79 -34.11 -26.10
CA LEU A 450 -7.13 -33.51 -26.13
C LEU A 450 -7.82 -33.57 -27.50
N LEU A 451 -7.09 -33.85 -28.58
CA LEU A 451 -7.66 -34.06 -29.91
C LEU A 451 -8.13 -35.52 -30.14
N LEU A 452 -7.88 -36.42 -29.18
CA LEU A 452 -8.16 -37.86 -29.29
C LEU A 452 -9.17 -38.38 -28.26
N ALA A 453 -9.67 -37.52 -27.36
CA ALA A 453 -10.78 -37.79 -26.44
C ALA A 453 -11.98 -36.92 -26.84
#